data_AF-A0A938K1Y5-F1
#
_entry.id   AF-A0A938K1Y5-F1
#
_cell.length_a   1.000
_cell.length_b   1.000
_cell.length_c   1.000
_cell.angle_alpha   90.00
_cell.angle_beta   90.00
_cell.angle_gamma   90.00
#
_symmetry.space_group_name_H-M   'P 1'
#
loop_
_entity.id
_entity.type
_entity.pdbx_description
1 polymer ?
#
loop_
_entity_poly.entity_id
_entity_poly.type
_entity_poly.pdbx_seq_one_letter_code
_entity_poly.pdbx_strand_id
1 'polypeptide(L)'
;MVSFRIYRLKEGLRDQFRWSPHLCGTAHVRPRDYEEAGQLTARNEYHAWALLRESGQPLEIGDLLQTEQGELRISKYVGFEAAVWIVPAAHAN
;
A
#
# COMPACT_ATOMS: atom_id res chain seq x y z
N MET A 1 -12.27 13.93 -7.47
CA MET A 1 -10.94 13.49 -7.04
C MET A 1 -11.12 12.64 -5.78
N VAL A 2 -10.20 11.73 -5.51
CA VAL A 2 -10.24 10.78 -4.40
C VAL A 2 -9.05 11.06 -3.49
N SER A 3 -9.26 11.07 -2.17
CA SER A 3 -8.17 11.13 -1.20
C SER A 3 -7.58 9.74 -0.99
N PHE A 4 -6.25 9.67 -1.02
CA PHE A 4 -5.47 8.47 -0.79
C PHE A 4 -4.59 8.66 0.43
N ARG A 5 -4.71 7.76 1.40
CA ARG A 5 -3.74 7.60 2.49
C ARG A 5 -2.58 6.75 2.02
N ILE A 6 -1.37 7.16 2.39
CA ILE A 6 -0.13 6.51 1.98
C ILE A 6 0.41 5.71 3.16
N TYR A 7 0.70 4.43 2.92
CA TYR A 7 1.35 3.58 3.91
C TYR A 7 2.67 3.05 3.34
N ARG A 8 3.77 3.35 4.03
CA ARG A 8 5.12 2.91 3.67
C ARG A 8 5.44 1.59 4.35
N LEU A 9 5.92 0.62 3.58
CA LEU A 9 6.38 -0.63 4.14
C LEU A 9 7.69 -0.40 4.89
N LYS A 10 7.76 -0.85 6.15
CA LYS A 10 8.98 -0.73 6.97
C LYS A 10 10.18 -1.38 6.29
N GLU A 11 11.33 -0.73 6.39
CA GLU A 11 12.55 -1.11 5.66
C GLU A 11 12.93 -2.58 5.86
N GLY A 12 12.91 -3.08 7.10
CA GLY A 12 13.27 -4.47 7.43
C GLY A 12 12.36 -5.56 6.83
N LEU A 13 11.21 -5.20 6.26
CA LEU A 13 10.27 -6.13 5.61
C LEU A 13 10.33 -6.08 4.09
N ARG A 14 11.06 -5.11 3.52
CA ARG A 14 11.13 -4.90 2.07
C ARG A 14 11.83 -6.02 1.34
N ASP A 15 12.95 -6.47 1.87
CA ASP A 15 13.69 -7.57 1.25
C ASP A 15 12.81 -8.81 1.21
N GLN A 16 12.14 -9.15 2.31
CA GLN A 16 11.19 -10.26 2.34
C GLN A 16 10.08 -10.11 1.29
N PHE A 17 9.53 -8.91 1.10
CA PHE A 17 8.50 -8.69 0.09
C PHE A 17 9.02 -8.82 -1.35
N ARG A 18 10.27 -8.40 -1.60
CA ARG A 18 10.92 -8.50 -2.91
C ARG A 18 11.25 -9.94 -3.30
N TRP A 19 11.62 -10.77 -2.32
CA TRP A 19 12.01 -12.17 -2.54
C TRP A 19 10.85 -13.17 -2.42
N SER A 20 9.69 -12.73 -1.94
CA SER A 20 8.52 -13.59 -1.82
C SER A 20 7.94 -13.87 -3.22
N PRO A 21 7.57 -15.11 -3.57
CA PRO A 21 6.92 -15.42 -4.83
C PRO A 21 5.70 -14.52 -4.95
N HIS A 22 5.70 -13.63 -5.95
CA HIS A 22 4.62 -12.67 -6.15
C HIS A 22 3.36 -13.43 -6.56
N LEU A 23 2.59 -13.86 -5.56
CA LEU A 23 1.29 -14.47 -5.74
C LEU A 23 0.38 -13.45 -6.41
N CYS A 24 -0.19 -13.83 -7.55
CA CYS A 24 -1.32 -13.13 -8.15
C CYS A 24 -2.55 -13.31 -7.25
N GLY A 25 -3.28 -12.23 -7.01
CA GLY A 25 -4.43 -12.17 -6.12
C GLY A 25 -4.31 -11.08 -5.06
N THR A 26 -5.40 -10.88 -4.32
CA THR A 26 -5.48 -9.88 -3.25
C THR A 26 -4.33 -10.06 -2.24
N ALA A 27 -3.48 -9.05 -2.10
CA ALA A 27 -2.38 -9.09 -1.16
C ALA A 27 -2.88 -8.94 0.28
N HIS A 28 -2.50 -9.88 1.14
CA HIS A 28 -2.88 -9.83 2.54
C HIS A 28 -1.74 -9.19 3.36
N VAL A 29 -2.00 -8.00 3.92
CA VAL A 29 -0.99 -7.16 4.57
C VAL A 29 -1.36 -6.89 6.02
N ARG A 30 -0.38 -6.74 6.92
CA ARG A 30 -0.66 -6.47 8.35
C ARG A 30 -0.44 -4.98 8.63
N PRO A 31 -1.38 -4.27 9.30
CA PRO A 31 -1.21 -2.84 9.60
C PRO A 31 0.10 -2.50 10.31
N ARG A 32 0.57 -3.36 11.22
CA ARG A 32 1.80 -3.17 12.02
C ARG A 32 3.09 -3.11 11.18
N ASP A 33 3.04 -3.63 9.96
CA ASP A 33 4.19 -3.71 9.05
C ASP A 33 4.41 -2.37 8.30
N TYR A 34 3.50 -1.41 8.48
CA TYR A 34 3.45 -0.16 7.74
C TYR A 34 3.55 1.08 8.63
N GLU A 35 3.96 2.19 8.02
CA GLU A 35 3.99 3.53 8.61
C GLU A 35 3.16 4.48 7.76
N GLU A 36 2.28 5.27 8.38
CA GLU A 36 1.47 6.26 7.66
C GLU A 36 2.36 7.45 7.25
N ALA A 37 2.46 7.71 5.96
CA ALA A 37 3.31 8.77 5.39
C ALA A 37 2.52 9.98 4.87
N GLY A 38 1.24 10.07 5.23
CA GLY A 38 0.36 11.18 4.90
C GLY A 38 -0.74 10.83 3.92
N GLN A 39 -1.30 11.87 3.30
CA GLN A 39 -2.44 11.76 2.40
C GLN A 39 -2.30 12.70 1.20
N LEU A 40 -2.89 12.32 0.07
CA LEU A 40 -2.90 13.12 -1.14
C LEU A 40 -4.20 12.95 -1.93
N THR A 41 -4.56 13.96 -2.71
CA THR A 41 -5.77 13.92 -3.55
C THR A 41 -5.40 13.65 -5.00
N ALA A 42 -5.95 12.59 -5.59
CA ALA A 42 -5.66 12.19 -6.97
C ALA A 42 -6.91 11.72 -7.73
N ARG A 43 -6.77 11.42 -9.03
CA ARG A 43 -7.88 10.92 -9.85
C ARG A 43 -8.05 9.40 -9.71
N ASN A 44 -6.95 8.68 -9.53
CA ASN A 44 -6.83 7.24 -9.34
C ASN A 44 -5.44 6.92 -8.74
N GLU A 45 -5.12 5.64 -8.56
CA GLU A 45 -3.87 5.17 -7.96
C GLU A 45 -2.64 5.58 -8.79
N TYR A 46 -2.75 5.52 -10.12
CA TYR A 46 -1.67 5.88 -11.03
C TYR A 46 -1.37 7.38 -11.02
N HIS A 47 -2.39 8.22 -10.89
CA HIS A 47 -2.20 9.65 -10.72
C HIS A 47 -1.58 9.96 -9.35
N ALA A 48 -1.98 9.25 -8.29
CA ALA A 48 -1.36 9.37 -6.97
C ALA A 48 0.13 9.01 -7.01
N TRP A 49 0.47 7.92 -7.70
CA TRP A 49 1.85 7.50 -7.93
C TRP A 49 2.67 8.56 -8.70
N ALA A 50 2.11 9.11 -9.77
CA ALA A 50 2.78 10.13 -10.57
C ALA A 50 3.10 11.37 -9.72
N LEU A 51 2.13 11.87 -8.95
CA LEU A 51 2.31 13.02 -8.06
C LEU A 51 3.39 12.76 -6.99
N LEU A 52 3.41 11.57 -6.40
CA LEU A 52 4.42 11.18 -5.41
C LEU A 52 5.83 11.06 -6.03
N ARG A 53 5.91 10.59 -7.27
CA ARG A 53 7.18 10.53 -8.00
C ARG A 53 7.69 11.95 -8.31
N GLU A 54 6.80 12.84 -8.73
CA GLU A 54 7.13 14.24 -9.04
C GLU A 54 7.52 15.04 -7.79
N SER A 55 6.96 14.71 -6.62
CA SER A 55 7.31 15.34 -5.34
C SER A 55 8.62 14.84 -4.73
N GLY A 56 9.31 13.89 -5.37
CA GLY A 56 10.55 13.30 -4.87
C GLY A 56 10.35 12.26 -3.76
N GLN A 57 9.11 11.82 -3.53
CA GLN A 57 8.78 10.76 -2.58
C GLN A 57 8.05 9.60 -3.26
N PRO A 58 8.66 8.95 -4.28
CA PRO A 58 8.00 7.93 -5.07
C PRO A 58 7.50 6.79 -4.18
N LEU A 59 6.38 6.16 -4.55
CA LEU A 59 5.99 4.89 -3.96
C LEU A 59 7.02 3.83 -4.33
N GLU A 60 7.34 3.01 -3.35
CA GLU A 60 8.24 1.90 -3.52
C GLU A 60 7.46 0.59 -3.48
N ILE A 61 8.15 -0.51 -3.74
CA ILE A 61 7.51 -1.82 -3.86
C ILE A 61 7.07 -2.28 -2.48
N GLY A 62 5.80 -2.68 -2.39
CA GLY A 62 5.14 -3.07 -1.15
C GLY A 62 4.43 -1.93 -0.42
N ASP A 63 4.65 -0.66 -0.81
CA ASP A 63 3.89 0.48 -0.28
C ASP A 63 2.41 0.38 -0.68
N LEU A 64 1.54 0.99 0.13
CA LEU A 64 0.10 0.94 -0.08
C LEU A 64 -0.49 2.33 -0.29
N LEU A 65 -1.56 2.36 -1.08
CA LEU A 65 -2.52 3.45 -1.14
C LEU A 65 -3.86 2.93 -0.62
N GLN A 66 -4.50 3.71 0.24
CA GLN A 66 -5.85 3.43 0.70
C GLN A 66 -6.79 4.57 0.31
N THR A 67 -7.92 4.26 -0.33
CA THR A 67 -8.96 5.25 -0.64
C THR A 67 -9.78 5.58 0.61
N GLU A 68 -10.51 6.70 0.60
CA GLU A 68 -11.47 7.04 1.67
C GLU A 68 -12.56 5.98 1.89
N GLN A 69 -12.84 5.17 0.86
CA GLN A 69 -13.80 4.06 0.91
C GLN A 69 -13.19 2.80 1.56
N GLY A 70 -11.91 2.85 1.94
CA GLY A 70 -11.19 1.76 2.57
C GLY A 70 -10.54 0.77 1.60
N GLU A 71 -10.63 0.99 0.29
CA GLU A 71 -9.98 0.12 -0.70
C GLU A 71 -8.47 0.25 -0.63
N LEU A 72 -7.79 -0.89 -0.51
CA LEU A 72 -6.33 -0.96 -0.43
C LEU A 72 -5.73 -1.39 -1.76
N ARG A 73 -4.66 -0.69 -2.15
CA ARG A 73 -3.89 -0.95 -3.37
C ARG A 73 -2.41 -1.03 -3.04
N ILE A 74 -1.78 -2.15 -3.37
CA ILE A 74 -0.35 -2.37 -3.15
C ILE A 74 0.45 -2.09 -4.41
N SER A 75 1.55 -1.36 -4.26
CA SER A 75 2.51 -1.07 -5.33
C SER A 75 3.39 -2.29 -5.58
N LYS A 76 3.33 -2.84 -6.80
CA LYS A 76 4.16 -3.97 -7.28
C LYS A 76 4.95 -3.54 -8.51
N TYR A 77 5.91 -4.38 -8.93
CA TYR A 77 6.73 -4.15 -10.12
C TYR A 77 5.91 -3.87 -11.40
N VAL A 78 4.74 -4.51 -11.56
CA VAL A 78 3.90 -4.43 -12.75
C VAL A 78 2.73 -3.44 -12.62
N GLY A 79 2.59 -2.75 -11.48
CA GLY A 79 1.49 -1.83 -11.23
C GLY A 79 0.85 -2.03 -9.86
N PHE A 80 -0.44 -1.67 -9.75
CA PHE A 80 -1.19 -1.80 -8.51
C PHE A 80 -2.04 -3.05 -8.46
N GLU A 81 -2.10 -3.68 -7.30
CA GLU A 81 -2.98 -4.83 -7.03
C GLU A 81 -3.85 -4.58 -5.81
N ALA A 82 -5.02 -5.22 -5.75
CA ALA A 82 -5.87 -5.14 -4.56
C ALA A 82 -5.14 -5.71 -3.34
N ALA A 83 -5.36 -5.10 -2.18
CA ALA A 83 -4.84 -5.59 -0.91
C ALA A 83 -5.91 -5.48 0.18
N VAL A 84 -5.73 -6.24 1.26
CA VAL A 84 -6.60 -6.21 2.44
C VAL A 84 -5.77 -6.30 3.71
N TRP A 85 -6.21 -5.59 4.74
CA TRP A 85 -5.62 -5.71 6.07
C TRP A 85 -5.99 -7.06 6.70
N ILE A 86 -4.99 -7.85 7.08
CA ILE A 86 -5.16 -8.94 8.04
C ILE A 86 -5.11 -8.33 9.44
N VAL A 87 -6.28 -8.09 10.02
CA VAL A 87 -6.42 -7.84 11.45
C VAL A 87 -6.60 -9.20 12.13
N PRO A 88 -5.77 -9.57 13.12
CA PRO A 88 -6.06 -10.75 13.94
C PRO A 88 -7.46 -10.59 14.54
N ALA A 89 -8.30 -11.61 14.40
CA ALA A 89 -9.60 -11.60 15.07
C ALA A 89 -9.36 -11.36 16.56
N ALA A 90 -9.90 -10.27 17.10
CA ALA A 90 -9.88 -10.05 18.53
C ALA A 90 -10.61 -11.26 19.15
N HIS A 91 -9.88 -12.05 19.94
CA HIS A 91 -10.47 -13.14 20.70
C HIS A 91 -11.50 -12.50 21.64
N ALA A 92 -12.79 -12.61 21.30
CA ALA A 92 -13.87 -12.20 22.18
C ALA A 92 -13.87 -13.18 23.37
N ASN A 93 -13.51 -12.66 24.54
CA ASN A 93 -13.75 -13.34 25.82
C ASN A 93 -15.19 -13.12 26.26
#